data_AF-A0A1Y2T5L5-F1
#
_entry.id   AF-A0A1Y2T5L5-F1
#
_cell.length_a   1.000
_cell.length_b   1.000
_cell.length_c   1.000
_cell.angle_alpha   90.00
_cell.angle_beta   90.00
_cell.angle_gamma   90.00
#
_symmetry.space_group_name_H-M   'P 1'
#
loop_
_entity.id
_entity.type
_entity.pdbx_description
1 polymer ?
#
loop_
_entity_poly.entity_id
_entity_poly.type
_entity_poly.pdbx_seq_one_letter_code
_entity_poly.pdbx_strand_id
1 'polypeptide(L)'
;MEEARLAQEQEGLVTRLAEQYELTAAEALPRALPEEETEFARARIAALREQIRELGPVNLQAIEDYRAARERLEFLRAQEADLQEAKASLYRAISELDKRIKAHFYESFQEIRQAFQEVFTELFEGGKADLRLVDEDDLLETGIEIIAQPPGKKAQPLSLLSGGERAMTAIALVFALLRVRPSPFVVLDEVEAALDEANVERFSRYLKRASEHCQFICITHQRGTMEVADALYGVTMEGTGVSRVVSVRLVDIETEAS
;
A
#
# COMPACT_ATOMS: atom_id res chain seq x y z
N MET A 1 96.22 -32.13 -18.23
CA MET A 1 95.21 -31.45 -17.38
C MET A 1 94.26 -30.61 -18.19
N GLU A 2 94.74 -29.86 -19.18
CA GLU A 2 93.92 -29.03 -20.08
C GLU A 2 92.99 -29.86 -20.99
N GLU A 3 93.47 -30.98 -21.54
CA GLU A 3 92.64 -31.90 -22.35
C GLU A 3 91.48 -32.53 -21.56
N ALA A 4 91.72 -32.90 -20.30
CA ALA A 4 90.69 -33.46 -19.42
C ALA A 4 89.59 -32.43 -19.11
N ARG A 5 89.95 -31.15 -19.01
CA ARG A 5 89.00 -30.05 -18.81
C ARG A 5 88.16 -29.78 -20.06
N LEU A 6 88.79 -29.74 -21.24
CA LEU A 6 88.08 -29.54 -22.50
C LEU A 6 87.13 -30.69 -22.82
N ALA A 7 87.51 -31.93 -22.52
CA ALA A 7 86.64 -33.10 -22.67
C ALA A 7 85.41 -32.99 -21.75
N GLN A 8 85.61 -32.56 -20.50
CA GLN A 8 84.53 -32.36 -19.54
C GLN A 8 83.58 -31.22 -19.96
N GLU A 9 84.11 -30.11 -20.49
CA GLU A 9 83.31 -29.00 -21.01
C GLU A 9 82.51 -29.43 -22.25
N GLN A 10 83.12 -30.20 -23.15
CA GLN A 10 82.43 -30.75 -24.32
C GLN A 10 81.31 -31.72 -23.93
N GLU A 11 81.57 -32.62 -22.98
CA GLU A 11 80.56 -33.55 -22.44
C GLU A 11 79.40 -32.80 -21.79
N GLY A 12 79.68 -31.72 -21.06
CA GLY A 12 78.66 -30.84 -20.49
C GLY A 12 77.82 -30.13 -21.56
N LEU A 13 78.43 -29.67 -22.65
CA LEU A 13 77.71 -29.05 -23.77
C LEU A 13 76.83 -30.06 -24.53
N VAL A 14 77.33 -31.27 -24.77
CA VAL A 14 76.57 -32.35 -25.43
C VAL A 14 75.38 -32.78 -24.57
N THR A 15 75.59 -32.96 -23.26
CA THR A 15 74.51 -33.28 -22.32
C THR A 15 73.44 -32.19 -22.31
N ARG A 16 73.83 -30.92 -22.29
CA ARG A 16 72.89 -29.79 -22.31
C ARG A 16 72.09 -29.71 -23.62
N LEU A 17 72.73 -29.96 -24.76
CA LEU A 17 72.05 -30.01 -26.06
C LEU A 17 71.00 -31.13 -26.08
N ALA A 18 71.32 -32.30 -25.54
CA ALA A 18 70.40 -33.42 -25.46
C ALA A 18 69.23 -33.17 -24.50
N GLU A 19 69.50 -32.67 -23.29
CA GLU A 19 68.48 -32.53 -22.24
C GLU A 19 67.57 -31.30 -22.42
N GLN A 20 68.11 -30.16 -22.85
CA GLN A 20 67.35 -28.91 -22.92
C GLN A 20 66.77 -28.62 -24.30
N TYR A 21 67.41 -29.15 -25.34
CA TYR A 21 67.09 -28.81 -26.73
C TYR A 21 66.78 -30.04 -27.59
N GLU A 22 66.88 -31.26 -27.04
CA GLU A 22 66.64 -32.52 -27.75
C GLU A 22 67.48 -32.66 -29.04
N LEU A 23 68.73 -32.18 -29.01
CA LEU A 23 69.64 -32.18 -30.17
C LEU A 23 70.91 -32.96 -29.92
N THR A 24 71.39 -33.68 -30.94
CA THR A 24 72.73 -34.24 -30.94
C THR A 24 73.76 -33.22 -31.42
N ALA A 25 75.04 -33.41 -31.05
CA ALA A 25 76.13 -32.53 -31.48
C ALA A 25 76.25 -32.43 -33.02
N ALA A 26 75.98 -33.53 -33.73
CA ALA A 26 76.02 -33.59 -35.19
C ALA A 26 74.89 -32.77 -35.84
N GLU A 27 73.73 -32.67 -35.20
CA GLU A 27 72.59 -31.87 -35.68
C GLU A 27 72.71 -30.39 -35.31
N ALA A 28 73.42 -30.08 -34.22
CA ALA A 28 73.60 -28.71 -33.73
C ALA A 28 74.69 -27.95 -34.52
N LEU A 29 75.78 -28.64 -34.91
CA LEU A 29 76.92 -28.04 -35.60
C LEU A 29 76.57 -27.29 -36.90
N PRO A 30 75.74 -27.83 -37.82
CA PRO A 30 75.33 -27.10 -39.03
C PRO A 30 74.36 -25.94 -38.76
N ARG A 31 73.84 -25.81 -37.52
CA ARG A 31 72.97 -24.71 -37.08
C ARG A 31 73.73 -23.66 -36.26
N ALA A 32 75.06 -23.76 -36.18
CA ALA A 32 75.89 -22.81 -35.47
C ALA A 32 75.82 -21.43 -36.15
N LEU A 33 75.48 -20.42 -35.36
CA LEU A 33 75.46 -19.03 -35.80
C LEU A 33 76.84 -18.40 -35.64
N PRO A 34 77.16 -17.35 -36.41
CA PRO A 34 78.31 -16.50 -36.14
C PRO A 34 78.32 -15.99 -34.69
N GLU A 35 79.51 -15.73 -34.15
CA GLU A 35 79.68 -15.38 -32.74
C GLU A 35 78.93 -14.09 -32.36
N GLU A 36 78.92 -13.08 -33.23
CA GLU A 36 78.19 -11.82 -33.07
C GLU A 36 76.66 -12.03 -33.03
N GLU A 37 76.12 -12.89 -33.90
CA GLU A 37 74.69 -13.24 -33.91
C GLU A 37 74.30 -14.06 -32.67
N THR A 38 75.23 -14.88 -32.18
CA THR A 38 75.07 -15.66 -30.95
C THR A 38 75.00 -14.76 -29.72
N GLU A 39 75.81 -13.70 -29.66
CA GLU A 39 75.80 -12.74 -28.56
C GLU A 39 74.49 -11.93 -28.51
N PHE A 40 74.03 -11.46 -29.67
CA PHE A 40 72.73 -10.79 -29.80
C PHE A 40 71.55 -11.71 -29.41
N ALA A 41 71.57 -12.97 -29.88
CA ALA A 41 70.55 -13.95 -29.53
C ALA A 41 70.53 -14.23 -28.01
N ARG A 42 71.69 -14.31 -27.35
CA ARG A 42 71.79 -14.49 -25.90
C ARG A 42 71.23 -13.30 -25.12
N ALA A 43 71.56 -12.07 -25.53
CA ALA A 43 71.02 -10.86 -24.92
C ALA A 43 69.49 -10.81 -25.05
N ARG A 44 68.97 -11.17 -26.24
CA ARG A 44 67.53 -11.24 -26.48
C ARG A 44 66.84 -12.32 -25.64
N ILE A 45 67.43 -13.50 -25.51
CA ILE A 45 66.90 -14.58 -24.64
C ILE A 45 66.89 -14.13 -23.17
N ALA A 46 67.94 -13.43 -22.71
CA ALA A 46 67.99 -12.91 -21.35
C ALA A 46 66.89 -11.87 -21.08
N ALA A 47 66.70 -10.91 -21.99
CA ALA A 47 65.64 -9.91 -21.90
C ALA A 47 64.24 -10.54 -21.89
N LEU A 48 63.98 -11.52 -22.78
CA LEU A 48 62.70 -12.23 -22.82
C LEU A 48 62.46 -13.04 -21.54
N ARG A 49 63.50 -13.67 -20.97
CA ARG A 49 63.39 -14.40 -19.71
C ARG A 49 63.10 -13.48 -18.51
N GLU A 50 63.61 -12.26 -18.53
CA GLU A 50 63.30 -11.26 -17.51
C GLU A 50 61.86 -10.77 -17.64
N GLN A 51 61.41 -10.44 -18.86
CA GLN A 51 60.01 -10.09 -19.13
C GLN A 51 59.04 -11.19 -18.69
N ILE A 52 59.38 -12.46 -18.91
CA ILE A 52 58.57 -13.60 -18.44
C ILE A 52 58.55 -13.67 -16.90
N ARG A 53 59.64 -13.34 -16.22
CA ARG A 53 59.68 -13.28 -14.74
C ARG A 53 58.86 -12.12 -14.19
N GLU A 54 58.89 -10.95 -14.83
CA GLU A 54 58.11 -9.78 -14.43
C GLU A 54 56.60 -10.01 -14.48
N LEU A 55 56.12 -10.86 -15.40
CA LEU A 55 54.70 -11.25 -15.49
C LEU A 55 54.19 -12.03 -14.26
N GLY A 56 55.10 -12.57 -13.45
CA GLY A 56 54.77 -13.31 -12.24
C GLY A 56 54.15 -14.69 -12.51
N PRO A 57 53.70 -15.40 -11.47
CA PRO A 57 53.10 -16.71 -11.61
C PRO A 57 51.75 -16.62 -12.31
N VAL A 58 51.54 -17.43 -13.35
CA VAL A 58 50.27 -17.51 -14.06
C VAL A 58 49.23 -18.20 -13.17
N ASN A 59 48.18 -17.46 -12.79
CA ASN A 59 47.07 -18.03 -12.06
C ASN A 59 46.10 -18.74 -13.01
N LEU A 60 46.28 -20.05 -13.19
CA LEU A 60 45.40 -20.86 -14.03
C LEU A 60 43.97 -20.98 -13.45
N GLN A 61 43.80 -20.82 -12.13
CA GLN A 61 42.49 -20.84 -11.45
C GLN A 61 41.61 -19.65 -11.85
N ALA A 62 42.21 -18.54 -12.28
CA ALA A 62 41.49 -17.33 -12.67
C ALA A 62 40.48 -17.57 -13.80
N ILE A 63 40.72 -18.57 -14.66
CA ILE A 63 39.79 -18.92 -15.75
C ILE A 63 38.50 -19.52 -15.18
N GLU A 64 38.62 -20.41 -14.20
CA GLU A 64 37.46 -21.02 -13.54
C GLU A 64 36.73 -20.00 -12.65
N ASP A 65 37.48 -19.20 -11.90
CA ASP A 65 36.91 -18.13 -11.07
C ASP A 65 36.14 -17.11 -11.91
N TYR A 66 36.67 -16.72 -13.07
CA TYR A 66 35.99 -15.84 -14.01
C TYR A 66 34.68 -16.46 -14.51
N ARG A 67 34.67 -17.76 -14.87
CA ARG A 67 33.45 -18.44 -15.32
C ARG A 67 32.40 -18.46 -14.22
N ALA A 68 32.76 -18.86 -13.00
CA ALA A 68 31.85 -18.91 -11.87
C ALA A 68 31.31 -17.52 -11.50
N ALA A 69 32.17 -16.50 -11.47
CA ALA A 69 31.77 -15.12 -11.19
C ALA A 69 30.83 -14.57 -12.28
N ARG A 70 31.11 -14.88 -13.55
CA ARG A 70 30.26 -14.48 -14.67
C ARG A 70 28.88 -15.14 -14.62
N GLU A 71 28.81 -16.45 -14.38
CA GLU A 71 27.54 -17.17 -14.22
C GLU A 71 26.71 -16.57 -13.07
N ARG A 72 27.35 -16.28 -11.93
CA ARG A 72 26.69 -15.65 -10.80
C ARG A 72 26.19 -14.24 -11.14
N LEU A 73 26.98 -13.46 -11.88
CA LEU A 73 26.58 -12.12 -12.32
C LEU A 73 25.39 -12.17 -13.28
N GLU A 74 25.40 -13.07 -14.26
CA GLU A 74 24.31 -13.25 -15.21
C GLU A 74 23.02 -13.67 -14.50
N PHE A 75 23.10 -14.58 -13.53
CA PHE A 75 21.97 -14.96 -12.68
C PHE A 75 21.40 -13.79 -11.87
N LEU A 76 22.26 -13.04 -11.17
CA LEU A 76 21.81 -11.90 -10.36
C LEU A 76 21.21 -10.78 -11.20
N ARG A 77 21.75 -10.53 -12.41
CA ARG A 77 21.17 -9.56 -13.35
C ARG A 77 19.79 -9.97 -13.83
N ALA A 78 19.57 -11.26 -14.09
CA ALA A 78 18.24 -11.76 -14.44
C ALA A 78 17.24 -11.56 -13.30
N GLN A 79 17.64 -11.85 -12.05
CA GLN A 79 16.80 -11.62 -10.88
C GLN A 79 16.51 -10.12 -10.65
N GLU A 80 17.50 -9.26 -10.85
CA GLU A 80 17.32 -7.81 -10.74
C GLU A 80 16.31 -7.31 -11.79
N ALA A 81 16.43 -7.75 -13.04
CA ALA A 81 15.51 -7.36 -14.11
C ALA A 81 14.07 -7.80 -13.80
N ASP A 82 13.87 -9.03 -13.33
CA ASP A 82 12.56 -9.54 -12.92
C ASP A 82 11.96 -8.72 -11.77
N LEU A 83 12.77 -8.39 -10.76
CA LEU A 83 12.32 -7.56 -9.64
C LEU A 83 11.94 -6.14 -10.09
N GLN A 84 12.69 -5.54 -11.01
CA GLN A 84 12.36 -4.21 -11.56
C GLN A 84 11.06 -4.25 -12.37
N GLU A 85 10.82 -5.31 -13.14
CA GLU A 85 9.57 -5.50 -13.88
C GLU A 85 8.39 -5.69 -12.93
N ALA A 86 8.52 -6.54 -11.91
CA ALA A 86 7.51 -6.76 -10.89
C ALA A 86 7.17 -5.46 -10.14
N LYS A 87 8.20 -4.69 -9.75
CA LYS A 87 8.04 -3.35 -9.14
C LYS A 87 7.25 -2.42 -10.06
N ALA A 88 7.61 -2.33 -11.34
CA ALA A 88 6.93 -1.48 -12.30
C ALA A 88 5.47 -1.92 -12.55
N SER A 89 5.18 -3.22 -12.47
CA SER A 89 3.83 -3.76 -12.54
C SER A 89 2.99 -3.37 -11.32
N LEU A 90 3.56 -3.50 -10.11
CA LEU A 90 2.89 -3.10 -8.88
C LEU A 90 2.56 -1.60 -8.85
N TYR A 91 3.48 -0.72 -9.25
CA TYR A 91 3.19 0.72 -9.32
C TYR A 91 2.08 1.05 -10.33
N ARG A 92 2.02 0.32 -11.46
CA ARG A 92 0.91 0.47 -12.41
C ARG A 92 -0.42 0.04 -11.80
N ALA A 93 -0.45 -1.09 -11.10
CA ALA A 93 -1.65 -1.57 -10.41
C ALA A 93 -2.13 -0.59 -9.33
N ILE A 94 -1.21 -0.04 -8.52
CA ILE A 94 -1.51 0.99 -7.52
C ILE A 94 -2.13 2.21 -8.20
N SER A 95 -1.51 2.74 -9.27
CA SER A 95 -2.04 3.91 -9.96
C SER A 95 -3.44 3.70 -10.55
N GLU A 96 -3.72 2.52 -11.09
CA GLU A 96 -5.05 2.19 -11.59
C GLU A 96 -6.08 2.03 -10.46
N LEU A 97 -5.69 1.46 -9.32
CA LEU A 97 -6.54 1.40 -8.13
C LEU A 97 -6.84 2.80 -7.59
N ASP A 98 -5.84 3.67 -7.47
CA ASP A 98 -6.02 5.04 -6.99
C ASP A 98 -7.00 5.82 -7.85
N LYS A 99 -6.93 5.69 -9.19
CA LYS A 99 -7.90 6.32 -10.10
C LYS A 99 -9.33 5.84 -9.83
N ARG A 100 -9.52 4.53 -9.64
CA ARG A 100 -10.84 3.95 -9.34
C ARG A 100 -11.37 4.39 -7.99
N ILE A 101 -10.51 4.41 -6.97
CA ILE A 101 -10.88 4.86 -5.63
C ILE A 101 -11.29 6.34 -5.67
N LYS A 102 -10.50 7.20 -6.33
CA LYS A 102 -10.82 8.63 -6.48
C LYS A 102 -12.16 8.85 -7.19
N ALA A 103 -12.41 8.14 -8.29
CA ALA A 103 -13.68 8.23 -9.01
C ALA A 103 -14.87 7.79 -8.13
N HIS A 104 -14.78 6.61 -7.52
CA HIS A 104 -15.84 6.08 -6.67
C HIS A 104 -16.09 6.93 -5.41
N PHE A 105 -15.02 7.47 -4.81
CA PHE A 105 -15.12 8.41 -3.70
C PHE A 105 -15.87 9.67 -4.12
N TYR A 106 -15.49 10.29 -5.23
CA TYR A 106 -16.12 11.53 -5.69
C TYR A 106 -17.60 11.32 -6.03
N GLU A 107 -17.93 10.24 -6.74
CA GLU A 107 -19.32 9.86 -7.04
C GLU A 107 -20.14 9.67 -5.75
N SER A 108 -19.65 8.83 -4.83
CA SER A 108 -20.31 8.59 -3.54
C SER A 108 -20.44 9.88 -2.73
N PHE A 109 -19.43 10.74 -2.74
CA PHE A 109 -19.45 12.01 -2.03
C PHE A 109 -20.54 12.95 -2.56
N GLN A 110 -20.69 13.06 -3.88
CA GLN A 110 -21.76 13.89 -4.46
C GLN A 110 -23.15 13.34 -4.13
N GLU A 111 -23.34 12.02 -4.19
CA GLU A 111 -24.61 11.38 -3.80
C GLU A 111 -24.96 11.67 -2.33
N ILE A 112 -23.99 11.48 -1.43
CA ILE A 112 -24.18 11.75 0.01
C ILE A 112 -24.41 13.25 0.26
N ARG A 113 -23.68 14.13 -0.42
CA ARG A 113 -23.84 15.59 -0.31
C ARG A 113 -25.24 16.02 -0.71
N GLN A 114 -25.77 15.50 -1.82
CA GLN A 114 -27.13 15.80 -2.26
C GLN A 114 -28.17 15.24 -1.28
N ALA A 115 -28.04 13.97 -0.88
CA ALA A 115 -28.94 13.38 0.10
C ALA A 115 -28.93 14.15 1.43
N PHE A 116 -27.76 14.62 1.86
CA PHE A 116 -27.61 15.41 3.08
C PHE A 116 -28.32 16.76 3.00
N GLN A 117 -28.23 17.45 1.86
CA GLN A 117 -28.96 18.69 1.62
C GLN A 117 -30.48 18.48 1.74
N GLU A 118 -31.00 17.42 1.11
CA GLU A 118 -32.43 17.09 1.12
C GLU A 118 -32.91 16.72 2.53
N VAL A 119 -32.23 15.76 3.18
CA VAL A 119 -32.58 15.28 4.52
C VAL A 119 -32.47 16.38 5.57
N PHE A 120 -31.46 17.25 5.47
CA PHE A 120 -31.32 18.38 6.38
C PHE A 120 -32.52 19.34 6.26
N THR A 121 -32.91 19.72 5.04
CA THR A 121 -34.05 20.61 4.83
C THR A 121 -35.37 19.98 5.29
N GLU A 122 -35.54 18.67 5.10
CA GLU A 122 -36.71 17.94 5.60
C GLU A 122 -36.78 17.91 7.14
N LEU A 123 -35.65 17.65 7.82
CA LEU A 123 -35.58 17.58 9.28
C LEU A 123 -35.75 18.94 9.95
N PHE A 124 -35.10 19.99 9.43
CA PHE A 124 -35.17 21.34 10.00
C PHE A 124 -36.38 22.15 9.51
N GLU A 125 -37.21 21.58 8.62
CA GLU A 125 -38.34 22.26 7.94
C GLU A 125 -37.89 23.57 7.26
N GLY A 126 -36.70 23.54 6.67
CA GLY A 126 -36.03 24.71 6.10
C GLY A 126 -34.51 24.69 6.35
N GLY A 127 -33.87 25.84 6.16
CA GLY A 127 -32.42 25.93 6.26
C GLY A 127 -31.68 25.25 5.09
N LYS A 128 -30.36 25.22 5.18
CA LYS A 128 -29.47 24.61 4.17
C LYS A 128 -28.28 23.97 4.87
N ALA A 129 -27.75 22.89 4.34
CA ALA A 129 -26.47 22.35 4.79
C ALA A 129 -25.65 21.91 3.57
N ASP A 130 -24.36 21.72 3.74
CA ASP A 130 -23.48 21.33 2.66
C ASP A 130 -22.27 20.56 3.20
N LEU A 131 -21.77 19.64 2.37
CA LEU A 131 -20.50 18.95 2.59
C LEU A 131 -19.46 19.55 1.65
N ARG A 132 -18.31 19.94 2.18
CA ARG A 132 -17.21 20.50 1.40
C ARG A 132 -15.94 19.70 1.61
N LEU A 133 -15.21 19.47 0.53
CA LEU A 133 -13.84 18.93 0.61
C LEU A 133 -12.91 20.07 1.04
N VAL A 134 -12.00 19.79 1.97
CA VAL A 134 -11.02 20.77 2.45
C VAL A 134 -10.00 21.06 1.34
N ASP A 135 -9.60 20.01 0.63
CA ASP A 135 -8.75 20.03 -0.55
C ASP A 135 -9.41 19.18 -1.67
N GLU A 136 -9.70 19.79 -2.82
CA GLU A 136 -10.31 19.10 -3.97
C GLU A 136 -9.27 18.37 -4.84
N ASP A 137 -7.99 18.72 -4.71
CA ASP A 137 -6.91 18.15 -5.52
C ASP A 137 -6.41 16.81 -4.94
N ASP A 138 -6.56 16.59 -3.63
CA ASP A 138 -6.18 15.36 -2.93
C ASP A 138 -7.37 14.58 -2.35
N LEU A 139 -8.18 13.99 -3.22
CA LEU A 139 -9.36 13.20 -2.83
C LEU A 139 -9.08 11.98 -1.93
N LEU A 140 -7.84 11.51 -1.80
CA LEU A 140 -7.53 10.32 -0.99
C LEU A 140 -7.25 10.67 0.48
N GLU A 141 -6.69 11.85 0.73
CA GLU A 141 -6.28 12.29 2.08
C GLU A 141 -7.04 13.53 2.58
N THR A 142 -7.88 14.13 1.73
CA THR A 142 -8.65 15.34 2.07
C THR A 142 -9.68 15.09 3.17
N GLY A 143 -9.85 16.11 4.03
CA GLY A 143 -10.92 16.14 5.02
C GLY A 143 -12.27 16.55 4.42
N ILE A 144 -13.35 16.25 5.13
CA ILE A 144 -14.70 16.73 4.82
C ILE A 144 -15.14 17.71 5.90
N GLU A 145 -15.49 18.93 5.49
CA GLU A 145 -16.09 19.95 6.34
C GLU A 145 -17.62 19.94 6.19
N ILE A 146 -18.31 19.99 7.33
CA ILE A 146 -19.77 20.07 7.39
C ILE A 146 -20.17 21.50 7.72
N ILE A 147 -20.88 22.14 6.79
CA ILE A 147 -21.41 23.49 6.96
C ILE A 147 -22.92 23.41 7.05
N ALA A 148 -23.49 23.96 8.12
CA ALA A 148 -24.93 23.97 8.31
C ALA A 148 -25.44 25.40 8.52
N GLN A 149 -26.62 25.66 7.98
CA GLN A 149 -27.39 26.87 8.11
C GLN A 149 -28.81 26.52 8.58
N PRO A 150 -29.03 26.40 9.90
CA PRO A 150 -30.36 26.24 10.45
C PRO A 150 -31.28 27.43 10.07
N PRO A 151 -32.62 27.24 10.09
CA PRO A 151 -33.57 28.31 9.77
C PRO A 151 -33.32 29.58 10.60
N GLY A 152 -33.22 30.73 9.93
CA GLY A 152 -33.00 32.03 10.58
C GLY A 152 -31.57 32.29 11.08
N LYS A 153 -30.62 31.37 10.86
CA LYS A 153 -29.20 31.54 11.23
C LYS A 153 -28.28 31.66 10.02
N LYS A 154 -27.02 32.06 10.28
CA LYS A 154 -25.95 32.09 9.28
C LYS A 154 -25.34 30.70 9.11
N ALA A 155 -24.80 30.43 7.92
CA ALA A 155 -24.04 29.22 7.65
C ALA A 155 -22.77 29.20 8.51
N GLN A 156 -22.56 28.11 9.23
CA GLN A 156 -21.40 27.94 10.11
C GLN A 156 -20.94 26.48 10.15
N PRO A 157 -19.66 26.22 10.44
CA PRO A 157 -19.15 24.88 10.67
C PRO A 157 -19.87 24.17 11.82
N LEU A 158 -19.94 22.84 11.75
CA LEU A 158 -20.58 21.98 12.76
C LEU A 158 -20.12 22.27 14.21
N SER A 159 -18.86 22.65 14.40
CA SER A 159 -18.27 22.95 15.70
C SER A 159 -18.82 24.22 16.37
N LEU A 160 -19.42 25.14 15.60
CA LEU A 160 -19.98 26.41 16.08
C LEU A 160 -21.50 26.36 16.29
N LEU A 161 -22.15 25.24 15.99
CA LEU A 161 -23.58 25.05 16.24
C LEU A 161 -23.87 24.85 17.74
N SER A 162 -25.10 25.14 18.16
CA SER A 162 -25.58 24.77 19.49
C SER A 162 -25.63 23.25 19.67
N GLY A 163 -25.70 22.76 20.91
CA GLY A 163 -25.68 21.31 21.20
C GLY A 163 -26.77 20.52 20.45
N GLY A 164 -28.02 20.99 20.49
CA GLY A 164 -29.14 20.36 19.80
C GLY A 164 -29.05 20.47 18.27
N GLU A 165 -28.65 21.63 17.74
CA GLU A 165 -28.45 21.80 16.30
C GLU A 165 -27.34 20.91 15.76
N ARG A 166 -26.24 20.78 16.51
CA ARG A 166 -25.13 19.89 16.17
C ARG A 166 -25.58 18.44 16.15
N ALA A 167 -26.35 18.01 17.16
CA ALA A 167 -26.91 16.65 17.22
C ALA A 167 -27.85 16.38 16.04
N MET A 168 -28.80 17.28 15.78
CA MET A 168 -29.76 17.12 14.68
C MET A 168 -29.09 17.16 13.30
N THR A 169 -28.05 17.98 13.13
CA THR A 169 -27.23 17.99 11.90
C THR A 169 -26.47 16.68 11.70
N ALA A 170 -25.91 16.11 12.78
CA ALA A 170 -25.24 14.82 12.72
C ALA A 170 -26.23 13.68 12.39
N ILE A 171 -27.42 13.69 13.00
CA ILE A 171 -28.51 12.77 12.68
C ILE A 171 -28.90 12.88 11.20
N ALA A 172 -29.03 14.10 10.66
CA ALA A 172 -29.32 14.33 9.25
C ALA A 172 -28.25 13.71 8.33
N LEU A 173 -26.98 13.80 8.70
CA LEU A 173 -25.89 13.17 7.94
C LEU A 173 -25.97 11.64 7.98
N VAL A 174 -26.29 11.05 9.14
CA VAL A 174 -26.48 9.59 9.26
C VAL A 174 -27.64 9.12 8.37
N PHE A 175 -28.77 9.84 8.38
CA PHE A 175 -29.89 9.50 7.51
C PHE A 175 -29.60 9.71 6.02
N ALA A 176 -28.80 10.71 5.66
CA ALA A 176 -28.33 10.88 4.29
C ALA A 176 -27.50 9.68 3.83
N LEU A 177 -26.59 9.19 4.68
CA LEU A 177 -25.82 7.97 4.41
C LEU A 177 -26.73 6.75 4.24
N LEU A 178 -27.73 6.60 5.10
CA LEU A 178 -28.72 5.51 5.00
C LEU A 178 -29.60 5.62 3.75
N ARG A 179 -29.87 6.84 3.26
CA ARG A 179 -30.64 7.04 2.02
C ARG A 179 -29.85 6.64 0.77
N VAL A 180 -28.54 6.91 0.76
CA VAL A 180 -27.64 6.50 -0.34
C VAL A 180 -27.34 5.00 -0.27
N ARG A 181 -27.10 4.47 0.93
CA ARG A 181 -26.88 3.03 1.17
C ARG A 181 -27.90 2.49 2.18
N PRO A 182 -29.07 2.04 1.71
CA PRO A 182 -30.12 1.54 2.59
C PRO A 182 -29.68 0.28 3.33
N SER A 183 -29.91 0.28 4.64
CA SER A 183 -29.78 -0.89 5.50
C SER A 183 -31.16 -1.55 5.67
N PRO A 184 -31.24 -2.89 5.77
CA PRO A 184 -32.51 -3.56 6.06
C PRO A 184 -33.11 -3.17 7.43
N PHE A 185 -32.25 -2.86 8.41
CA PHE A 185 -32.66 -2.35 9.71
C PHE A 185 -31.62 -1.39 10.31
N VAL A 186 -32.06 -0.52 11.19
CA VAL A 186 -31.23 0.47 11.90
C VAL A 186 -31.60 0.48 13.38
N VAL A 187 -30.60 0.47 14.25
CA VAL A 187 -30.76 0.60 15.70
C VAL A 187 -30.25 1.97 16.12
N LEU A 188 -31.09 2.74 16.81
CA LEU A 188 -30.78 4.06 17.34
C LEU A 188 -30.86 4.01 18.86
N ASP A 189 -29.79 4.39 19.55
CA ASP A 189 -29.71 4.38 21.01
C ASP A 189 -29.54 5.80 21.57
N GLU A 190 -30.61 6.32 22.17
CA GLU A 190 -30.71 7.66 22.77
C GLU A 190 -30.13 8.81 21.92
N VAL A 191 -30.23 8.69 20.59
CA VAL A 191 -29.63 9.65 19.65
C VAL A 191 -30.24 11.05 19.76
N GLU A 192 -31.47 11.14 20.24
CA GLU A 192 -32.24 12.36 20.42
C GLU A 192 -32.08 13.00 21.81
N ALA A 193 -31.25 12.44 22.71
CA ALA A 193 -31.14 12.92 24.10
C ALA A 193 -30.70 14.40 24.22
N ALA A 194 -30.01 14.92 23.19
CA ALA A 194 -29.55 16.31 23.13
C ALA A 194 -30.54 17.25 22.40
N LEU A 195 -31.67 16.72 21.89
CA LEU A 195 -32.68 17.50 21.18
C LEU A 195 -33.70 18.11 22.15
N ASP A 196 -34.21 19.29 21.80
CA ASP A 196 -35.36 19.88 22.47
C ASP A 196 -36.66 19.26 21.95
N GLU A 197 -37.78 19.54 22.62
CA GLU A 197 -39.09 18.93 22.34
C GLU A 197 -39.54 19.14 20.88
N ALA A 198 -39.32 20.35 20.32
CA ALA A 198 -39.66 20.66 18.94
C ALA A 198 -38.83 19.86 17.92
N ASN A 199 -37.53 19.67 18.17
CA ASN A 199 -36.68 18.89 17.28
C ASN A 199 -36.89 17.37 17.45
N VAL A 200 -37.27 16.91 18.64
CA VAL A 200 -37.72 15.52 18.85
C VAL A 200 -38.93 15.24 17.96
N GLU A 201 -39.96 16.10 17.95
CA GLU A 201 -41.15 15.91 17.11
C GLU A 201 -40.81 15.82 15.61
N ARG A 202 -39.94 16.70 15.13
CA ARG A 202 -39.45 16.69 13.73
C ARG A 202 -38.71 15.39 13.40
N PHE A 203 -37.82 14.96 14.28
CA PHE A 203 -37.10 13.70 14.15
C PHE A 203 -38.04 12.50 14.13
N SER A 204 -38.99 12.43 15.05
CA SER A 204 -39.99 11.36 15.13
C SER A 204 -40.85 11.29 13.86
N ARG A 205 -41.27 12.43 13.32
CA ARG A 205 -42.03 12.50 12.06
C ARG A 205 -41.21 12.02 10.87
N TYR A 206 -39.93 12.39 10.80
CA TYR A 206 -39.01 11.91 9.77
C TYR A 206 -38.79 10.39 9.88
N LEU A 207 -38.54 9.88 11.09
CA LEU A 207 -38.41 8.45 11.36
C LEU A 207 -39.63 7.66 10.88
N LYS A 208 -40.85 8.17 11.12
CA LYS A 208 -42.07 7.49 10.67
C LYS A 208 -42.11 7.34 9.16
N ARG A 209 -41.75 8.37 8.40
CA ARG A 209 -41.66 8.30 6.93
C ARG A 209 -40.55 7.35 6.48
N ALA A 210 -39.36 7.45 7.09
CA ALA A 210 -38.25 6.57 6.77
C ALA A 210 -38.57 5.09 7.05
N SER A 211 -39.47 4.82 8.01
CA SER A 211 -39.89 3.46 8.35
C SER A 211 -40.64 2.72 7.24
N GLU A 212 -41.14 3.43 6.23
CA GLU A 212 -41.75 2.83 5.03
C GLU A 212 -40.75 2.02 4.19
N HIS A 213 -39.46 2.30 4.34
CA HIS A 213 -38.40 1.68 3.52
C HIS A 213 -37.34 0.93 4.35
N CYS A 214 -37.27 1.16 5.66
CA CYS A 214 -36.27 0.58 6.56
C CYS A 214 -36.88 0.29 7.93
N GLN A 215 -36.51 -0.84 8.56
CA GLN A 215 -36.95 -1.12 9.93
C GLN A 215 -36.11 -0.32 10.94
N PHE A 216 -36.77 0.41 11.85
CA PHE A 216 -36.10 1.15 12.92
C PHE A 216 -36.37 0.52 14.29
N ILE A 217 -35.31 0.37 15.08
CA ILE A 217 -35.37 -0.02 16.49
C ILE A 217 -34.77 1.14 17.29
N CYS A 218 -35.61 1.89 18.00
CA CYS A 218 -35.17 3.03 18.79
C CYS A 218 -35.20 2.67 20.29
N ILE A 219 -34.08 2.88 20.97
CA ILE A 219 -33.96 2.85 22.43
C ILE A 219 -34.02 4.30 22.89
N THR A 220 -35.05 4.64 23.64
CA THR A 220 -35.32 6.03 24.02
C THR A 220 -36.15 6.12 25.27
N HIS A 221 -36.04 7.24 25.97
CA HIS A 221 -36.94 7.67 27.05
C HIS A 221 -37.78 8.90 26.65
N GLN A 222 -37.64 9.40 25.42
CA GLN A 222 -38.36 10.57 24.91
C GLN A 222 -39.77 10.22 24.46
N ARG A 223 -40.77 10.89 25.04
CA ARG A 223 -42.19 10.62 24.76
C ARG A 223 -42.54 10.82 23.29
N GLY A 224 -42.05 11.90 22.66
CA GLY A 224 -42.32 12.18 21.24
C GLY A 224 -41.86 11.05 20.30
N THR A 225 -40.71 10.43 20.57
CA THR A 225 -40.23 9.27 19.80
C THR A 225 -41.05 8.01 20.08
N MET A 226 -41.49 7.80 21.32
CA MET A 226 -42.33 6.65 21.68
C MET A 226 -43.71 6.70 21.03
N GLU A 227 -44.29 7.90 20.87
CA GLU A 227 -45.65 8.09 20.35
C GLU A 227 -45.79 7.71 18.86
N VAL A 228 -44.72 7.79 18.08
CA VAL A 228 -44.75 7.45 16.64
C VAL A 228 -44.46 5.98 16.35
N ALA A 229 -44.06 5.20 17.36
CA ALA A 229 -43.69 3.80 17.21
C ALA A 229 -44.92 2.91 16.92
N ASP A 230 -44.73 1.83 16.17
CA ASP A 230 -45.80 0.84 15.94
C ASP A 230 -45.93 -0.14 17.12
N ALA A 231 -44.81 -0.43 17.79
CA ALA A 231 -44.74 -1.29 18.95
C ALA A 231 -43.72 -0.75 19.97
N LEU A 232 -44.06 -0.87 21.24
CA LEU A 232 -43.22 -0.49 22.37
C LEU A 232 -42.80 -1.73 23.15
N TYR A 233 -41.50 -1.84 23.42
CA TYR A 233 -40.93 -2.87 24.26
C TYR A 233 -40.34 -2.21 25.52
N GLY A 234 -40.95 -2.48 26.67
CA GLY A 234 -40.46 -2.04 27.97
C GLY A 234 -39.59 -3.10 28.61
N VAL A 235 -38.50 -2.70 29.26
CA VAL A 235 -37.69 -3.59 30.10
C VAL A 235 -37.99 -3.27 31.56
N THR A 236 -38.47 -4.26 32.32
CA THR A 236 -38.74 -4.16 33.75
C THR A 236 -37.89 -5.16 34.51
N MET A 237 -37.65 -4.94 35.80
CA MET A 237 -36.96 -5.90 36.67
C MET A 237 -37.98 -6.63 37.54
N GLU A 238 -38.03 -7.95 37.43
CA GLU A 238 -38.91 -8.81 38.23
C GLU A 238 -38.05 -9.50 39.30
N GLY A 239 -37.71 -8.77 40.38
CA GLY A 239 -36.84 -9.26 41.47
C GLY A 239 -35.35 -8.91 41.32
N THR A 240 -34.48 -9.56 42.10
CA THR A 240 -33.04 -9.23 42.15
C THR A 240 -32.29 -9.70 40.92
N GLY A 241 -32.07 -8.79 39.97
CA GLY A 241 -31.08 -8.94 38.88
C GLY A 241 -31.57 -9.64 37.62
N VAL A 242 -32.88 -9.91 37.48
CA VAL A 242 -33.46 -10.51 36.27
C VAL A 242 -34.33 -9.48 35.54
N SER A 243 -33.91 -9.11 34.34
CA SER A 243 -34.69 -8.24 33.44
C SER A 243 -35.73 -9.06 32.67
N ARG A 244 -36.95 -8.54 32.61
CA ARG A 244 -38.07 -9.09 31.84
C ARG A 244 -38.53 -8.06 30.82
N VAL A 245 -38.79 -8.51 29.60
CA VAL A 245 -39.33 -7.68 28.53
C VAL A 245 -40.85 -7.76 28.56
N VAL A 246 -41.51 -6.61 28.50
CA VAL A 246 -42.95 -6.44 28.29
C VAL A 246 -43.16 -5.72 26.96
N SER A 247 -44.21 -6.07 26.22
CA SER A 247 -44.47 -5.49 24.90
C SER A 247 -45.91 -5.01 24.78
N VAL A 248 -46.10 -3.85 24.15
CA VAL A 248 -47.40 -3.27 23.85
C VAL A 248 -47.38 -2.84 22.37
N ARG A 249 -48.41 -3.20 21.60
CA ARG A 249 -48.60 -2.67 20.24
C ARG A 249 -49.57 -1.50 20.31
N LEU A 250 -49.17 -0.35 19.79
CA LEU A 250 -49.95 0.88 19.90
C LEU A 250 -51.21 0.85 19.00
N VAL A 251 -51.15 0.11 17.89
CA VAL A 251 -52.28 -0.11 16.96
C VAL A 251 -53.47 -0.82 17.63
N ASP A 252 -53.22 -1.64 18.65
CA ASP A 252 -54.27 -2.40 19.34
C ASP A 252 -55.07 -1.51 20.33
N ILE A 253 -54.52 -0.36 20.74
CA ILE A 253 -55.13 0.54 21.76
C ILE A 253 -56.16 1.51 21.14
N GLU A 254 -55.92 1.99 19.92
CA GLU A 254 -56.88 2.88 19.23
C GLU A 254 -58.20 2.16 18.88
N THR A 255 -58.14 0.84 18.72
CA THR A 255 -59.28 -0.01 18.36
C THR A 255 -60.19 -0.30 19.57
N GLU A 256 -59.68 -0.21 20.80
CA GLU A 256 -60.47 -0.39 22.04
C GLU A 256 -61.04 0.93 22.58
N ALA A 257 -60.54 2.08 22.12
CA ALA A 257 -60.98 3.40 22.55
C ALA A 257 -62.04 4.06 21.64
N SER A 258 -62.45 3.38 20.56
CA SER A 258 -63.49 3.79 19.61
C SER A 258 -64.76 2.95 19.77
#